data_AF-A0A6G3MG44-F1
#
_entry.id   AF-A0A6G3MG44-F1
#
_cell.length_a   1.000
_cell.length_b   1.000
_cell.length_c   1.000
_cell.angle_alpha   90.00
_cell.angle_beta   90.00
_cell.angle_gamma   90.00
#
_symmetry.space_group_name_H-M   'P 1'
#
loop_
_entity.id
_entity.type
_entity.pdbx_description
1 polymer ?
#
loop_
_entity_poly.entity_id
_entity_poly.type
_entity_poly.pdbx_seq_one_letter_code
_entity_poly.pdbx_strand_id
1 'polypeptide(L)'
;MRKNGWDYINDKNDVALDIKSLNPSILKVQYAVRGPIVIRAAEIQKEIDLGNSSLFAAVIPANIGDAHAVGQIPITYFRQVLSACVCPELINLSIFPSDVNKKARNLLKTMGGDIGCYSHSNGIEYIRKSVAKYIEKRDGYESDYNNIVLTNGASTAVKIILYSFIKKHENQKITGVMVPIPQYPLYSATISEFGGELISYYLNENHNWALDIKECERALLEGTKFSTPRVMVVINPGNPTGQILSYDNMVEIVQFCYKNHL
;
A
#
# COMPACT_ATOMS: atom_id res chain seq x y z
N MET A 1 34.15 31.66 37.40
CA MET A 1 33.71 31.15 36.07
C MET A 1 34.14 29.69 36.02
N ARG A 2 33.30 28.67 36.02
CA ARG A 2 32.08 28.39 35.26
C ARG A 2 31.01 27.76 36.18
N LYS A 3 29.75 28.20 36.05
CA LYS A 3 28.59 27.52 36.63
C LYS A 3 28.38 26.19 35.88
N ASN A 4 28.26 25.08 36.59
CA ASN A 4 27.88 23.80 36.00
C ASN A 4 26.42 23.90 35.54
N GLY A 5 26.22 23.94 34.21
CA GLY A 5 24.92 24.13 33.56
C GLY A 5 24.09 22.86 33.46
N TRP A 6 23.81 22.21 34.58
CA TRP A 6 22.92 21.04 34.64
C TRP A 6 21.73 21.23 35.60
N ASP A 7 21.40 22.46 35.95
CA ASP A 7 20.10 22.79 36.55
C ASP A 7 19.09 23.09 35.43
N TYR A 8 18.68 22.06 34.69
CA TYR A 8 17.50 22.14 33.83
C TYR A 8 16.33 21.41 34.49
N ILE A 9 15.41 22.23 35.00
CA ILE A 9 13.95 22.01 35.03
C ILE A 9 13.47 21.01 36.08
N ASN A 10 13.29 21.53 37.29
CA ASN A 10 12.29 21.08 38.24
C ASN A 10 11.06 22.01 38.11
N ASP A 11 10.40 21.98 36.94
CA ASP A 11 9.22 22.79 36.68
C ASP A 11 8.03 21.91 36.26
N LYS A 12 6.86 22.32 36.69
CA LYS A 12 5.61 21.57 36.76
C LYS A 12 5.18 21.00 35.39
N ASN A 13 4.65 19.77 35.43
CA ASN A 13 4.20 18.91 34.31
C ASN A 13 5.31 18.05 33.71
N ASP A 14 5.61 16.98 34.42
CA ASP A 14 6.26 15.80 33.87
C ASP A 14 5.31 15.17 32.82
N VAL A 15 5.30 15.72 31.61
CA VAL A 15 4.52 15.18 30.48
C VAL A 15 5.30 13.99 29.91
N ALA A 16 5.38 12.92 30.71
CA ALA A 16 5.87 11.66 30.21
C ALA A 16 5.02 11.24 28.99
N LEU A 17 5.67 10.70 27.97
CA LEU A 17 4.97 10.12 26.83
C LEU A 17 4.09 8.96 27.34
N ASP A 18 2.79 9.09 27.13
CA ASP A 18 1.75 8.15 27.50
C ASP A 18 0.70 8.06 26.38
N ILE A 19 -0.29 7.16 26.52
CA ILE A 19 -1.35 7.00 25.50
C ILE A 19 -2.16 8.30 25.32
N LYS A 20 -2.28 9.14 26.35
CA LYS A 20 -3.09 10.37 26.32
C LYS A 20 -2.39 11.50 25.56
N SER A 21 -1.06 11.48 25.51
CA SER A 21 -0.22 12.45 24.79
C SER A 21 0.07 12.04 23.34
N LEU A 22 -0.33 10.85 22.91
CA LEU A 22 -0.22 10.42 21.52
C LEU A 22 -1.17 11.18 20.60
N ASN A 23 -0.77 11.32 19.33
CA ASN A 23 -1.62 11.87 18.28
C ASN A 23 -2.98 11.12 18.24
N PRO A 24 -4.12 11.80 18.49
CA PRO A 24 -5.43 11.15 18.53
C PRO A 24 -5.81 10.40 17.24
N SER A 25 -5.27 10.82 16.09
CA SER A 25 -5.47 10.12 14.81
C SER A 25 -4.89 8.70 14.85
N ILE A 26 -3.72 8.52 15.47
CA ILE A 26 -3.07 7.21 15.62
C ILE A 26 -3.89 6.27 16.51
N LEU A 27 -4.52 6.80 17.55
CA LEU A 27 -5.37 6.00 18.46
C LEU A 27 -6.62 5.44 17.76
N LYS A 28 -7.05 6.06 16.65
CA LYS A 28 -8.18 5.59 15.82
C LYS A 28 -7.77 4.59 14.73
N VAL A 29 -6.48 4.40 14.50
CA VAL A 29 -6.00 3.49 13.45
C VAL A 29 -6.24 2.04 13.88
N GLN A 30 -6.97 1.29 13.05
CA GLN A 30 -7.14 -0.15 13.19
C GLN A 30 -6.64 -0.85 11.93
N TYR A 31 -5.73 -1.82 12.09
CA TYR A 31 -5.18 -2.61 10.99
C TYR A 31 -5.33 -4.10 11.28
N ALA A 32 -6.50 -4.65 10.96
CA ALA A 32 -6.93 -5.98 11.42
C ALA A 32 -6.12 -7.17 10.86
N VAL A 33 -5.36 -6.99 9.77
CA VAL A 33 -4.56 -8.07 9.13
C VAL A 33 -3.52 -8.68 10.08
N ARG A 34 -3.11 -7.94 11.13
CA ARG A 34 -2.20 -8.40 12.18
C ARG A 34 -2.78 -8.19 13.58
N GLY A 35 -4.08 -8.46 13.71
CA GLY A 35 -4.84 -8.27 14.95
C GLY A 35 -4.76 -9.43 15.96
N PRO A 36 -5.70 -9.49 16.92
CA PRO A 36 -5.71 -10.46 18.02
C PRO A 36 -5.66 -11.93 17.58
N ILE A 37 -6.27 -12.28 16.44
CA ILE A 37 -6.23 -13.65 15.89
C ILE A 37 -4.80 -14.06 15.56
N VAL A 38 -3.98 -13.17 14.99
CA VAL A 38 -2.59 -13.47 14.64
C VAL A 38 -1.73 -13.64 15.90
N ILE A 39 -2.00 -12.82 16.93
CA ILE A 39 -1.33 -12.93 18.23
C ILE A 39 -1.65 -14.29 18.87
N ARG A 40 -2.94 -14.66 18.94
CA ARG A 40 -3.34 -15.95 19.50
C ARG A 40 -2.82 -17.13 18.67
N ALA A 41 -2.79 -17.01 17.35
CA ALA A 41 -2.20 -18.03 16.48
C ALA A 41 -0.70 -18.25 16.78
N ALA A 42 0.05 -17.19 17.07
CA ALA A 42 1.45 -17.30 17.45
C ALA A 42 1.65 -17.94 18.84
N GLU A 43 0.76 -17.68 19.80
CA GLU A 43 0.76 -18.37 21.10
C GLU A 43 0.48 -19.86 20.95
N ILE A 44 -0.54 -20.20 20.18
CA ILE A 44 -0.90 -21.59 19.87
C ILE A 44 0.25 -22.31 19.19
N GLN A 45 0.95 -21.67 18.24
CA GLN A 45 2.12 -22.30 17.61
C GLN A 45 3.21 -22.62 18.64
N LYS A 46 3.46 -21.72 19.61
CA LYS A 46 4.40 -22.01 20.71
C LYS A 46 3.93 -23.16 21.60
N GLU A 47 2.63 -23.26 21.88
CA GLU A 47 2.05 -24.37 22.64
C GLU A 47 2.27 -25.72 21.90
N ILE A 48 2.08 -25.74 20.58
CA ILE A 48 2.37 -26.91 19.72
C ILE A 48 3.85 -27.26 19.76
N ASP A 49 4.75 -26.28 19.59
CA ASP A 49 6.20 -26.50 19.55
C ASP A 49 6.73 -27.07 20.88
N LEU A 50 6.06 -26.78 22.00
CA LEU A 50 6.34 -27.34 23.32
C LEU A 50 5.72 -28.72 23.56
N GLY A 51 4.96 -29.26 22.60
CA GLY A 51 4.26 -30.54 22.72
C GLY A 51 2.99 -30.47 23.59
N ASN A 52 2.49 -29.27 23.89
CA ASN A 52 1.36 -29.05 24.80
C ASN A 52 -0.01 -29.03 24.10
N SER A 53 -0.06 -29.24 22.77
CA SER A 53 -1.31 -29.26 21.99
C SER A 53 -1.69 -30.68 21.58
N SER A 54 -2.94 -31.08 21.83
CA SER A 54 -3.51 -32.38 21.43
C SER A 54 -4.53 -32.30 20.29
N LEU A 55 -4.89 -31.10 19.83
CA LEU A 55 -6.00 -30.89 18.88
C LEU A 55 -5.56 -30.78 17.42
N PHE A 56 -4.39 -30.22 17.15
CA PHE A 56 -3.87 -30.02 15.79
C PHE A 56 -2.33 -29.94 15.81
N ALA A 57 -1.71 -30.34 14.69
CA ALA A 57 -0.26 -30.50 14.58
C ALA A 57 0.50 -29.21 14.19
N ALA A 58 -0.19 -28.21 13.63
CA ALA A 58 0.41 -26.96 13.21
C ALA A 58 -0.64 -25.85 13.05
N VAL A 59 -0.20 -24.60 13.16
CA VAL A 59 -0.98 -23.44 12.71
C VAL A 59 -0.70 -23.19 11.22
N ILE A 60 -1.75 -23.17 10.41
CA ILE A 60 -1.65 -22.84 8.98
C ILE A 60 -2.05 -21.38 8.78
N PRO A 61 -1.13 -20.48 8.39
CA PRO A 61 -1.47 -19.09 8.13
C PRO A 61 -2.27 -18.96 6.83
N ALA A 62 -3.55 -18.60 6.95
CA ALA A 62 -4.46 -18.32 5.83
C ALA A 62 -5.01 -16.89 5.87
N ASN A 63 -4.29 -15.97 6.52
CA ASN A 63 -4.74 -14.61 6.82
C ASN A 63 -4.02 -13.52 6.01
N ILE A 64 -2.91 -13.85 5.34
CA ILE A 64 -2.10 -12.92 4.55
C ILE A 64 -1.83 -13.54 3.18
N GLY A 65 -1.97 -12.73 2.13
CA GLY A 65 -1.55 -13.10 0.77
C GLY A 65 -0.03 -13.09 0.61
N ASP A 66 0.67 -13.97 1.34
CA ASP A 66 2.12 -14.19 1.23
C ASP A 66 2.38 -15.50 0.48
N ALA A 67 2.47 -15.39 -0.85
CA ALA A 67 2.49 -16.56 -1.70
C ALA A 67 3.76 -17.42 -1.51
N HIS A 68 4.91 -16.79 -1.22
CA HIS A 68 6.15 -17.54 -0.96
C HIS A 68 6.09 -18.27 0.39
N ALA A 69 5.46 -17.68 1.41
CA ALA A 69 5.27 -18.35 2.70
C ALA A 69 4.42 -19.63 2.60
N VAL A 70 3.56 -19.73 1.58
CA VAL A 70 2.75 -20.92 1.29
C VAL A 70 3.29 -21.79 0.14
N GLY A 71 4.56 -21.61 -0.23
CA GLY A 71 5.27 -22.52 -1.12
C GLY A 71 5.26 -22.15 -2.61
N GLN A 72 4.81 -20.95 -3.00
CA GLN A 72 4.99 -20.49 -4.38
C GLN A 72 6.47 -20.45 -4.73
N ILE A 73 6.85 -21.13 -5.82
CA ILE A 73 8.22 -21.14 -6.31
C ILE A 73 8.55 -19.77 -6.92
N PRO A 74 9.62 -19.09 -6.46
CA PRO A 74 10.04 -17.82 -7.03
C PRO A 74 10.41 -17.95 -8.51
N ILE A 75 10.12 -16.93 -9.30
CA ILE A 75 10.48 -16.91 -10.73
C ILE A 75 12.00 -16.81 -10.88
N THR A 76 12.60 -17.84 -11.48
CA THR A 76 14.06 -18.01 -11.63
C THR A 76 14.73 -16.81 -12.29
N TYR A 77 14.15 -16.31 -13.39
CA TYR A 77 14.72 -15.20 -14.15
C TYR A 77 14.94 -13.95 -13.27
N PHE A 78 13.98 -13.58 -12.44
CA PHE A 78 14.12 -12.41 -11.55
C PHE A 78 15.20 -12.62 -10.51
N ARG A 79 15.29 -13.82 -9.92
CA ARG A 79 16.35 -14.13 -8.96
C ARG A 79 17.74 -14.03 -9.58
N GLN A 80 17.91 -14.59 -10.78
CA GLN A 80 19.18 -14.56 -11.48
C GLN A 80 19.59 -13.12 -11.85
N VAL A 81 18.66 -12.30 -12.38
CA VAL A 81 18.94 -10.88 -12.67
C VAL A 81 19.32 -10.11 -11.41
N LEU A 82 18.59 -10.30 -10.30
CA LEU A 82 18.91 -9.64 -9.03
C LEU A 82 20.28 -10.08 -8.51
N SER A 83 20.56 -11.39 -8.47
CA SER A 83 21.87 -11.92 -8.06
C SER A 83 23.02 -11.36 -8.91
N ALA A 84 22.83 -11.28 -10.23
CA ALA A 84 23.81 -10.69 -11.14
C ALA A 84 24.01 -9.18 -10.93
N CYS A 85 22.99 -8.45 -10.46
CA CYS A 85 23.14 -7.02 -10.13
C CYS A 85 23.80 -6.81 -8.77
N VAL A 86 23.53 -7.69 -7.79
CA VAL A 86 24.12 -7.64 -6.45
C VAL A 86 25.59 -8.08 -6.46
N CYS A 87 25.94 -9.06 -7.29
CA CYS A 87 27.31 -9.56 -7.48
C CYS A 87 27.65 -9.57 -8.99
N PRO A 88 28.08 -8.42 -9.57
CA PRO A 88 28.35 -8.28 -11.00
C PRO A 88 29.41 -9.24 -11.55
N GLU A 89 30.30 -9.77 -10.71
CA GLU A 89 31.31 -10.77 -11.07
C GLU A 89 30.67 -12.02 -11.67
N LEU A 90 29.47 -12.40 -11.19
CA LEU A 90 28.72 -13.56 -11.67
C LEU A 90 28.38 -13.50 -13.16
N ILE A 91 28.26 -12.29 -13.71
CA ILE A 91 27.94 -12.08 -15.14
C ILE A 91 29.07 -12.65 -16.04
N ASN A 92 30.32 -12.69 -15.55
CA ASN A 92 31.46 -13.16 -16.32
C ASN A 92 31.72 -14.67 -16.17
N LEU A 93 31.06 -15.33 -15.21
CA LEU A 93 31.25 -16.76 -14.92
C LEU A 93 30.40 -17.68 -15.80
N SER A 94 29.64 -17.13 -16.76
CA SER A 94 28.74 -17.88 -17.65
C SER A 94 27.73 -18.79 -16.93
N ILE A 95 27.41 -18.50 -15.66
CA ILE A 95 26.46 -19.28 -14.85
C ILE A 95 25.00 -18.94 -15.12
N PHE A 96 24.74 -17.78 -15.71
CA PHE A 96 23.39 -17.31 -16.03
C PHE A 96 23.13 -17.30 -17.55
N PRO A 97 21.86 -17.47 -17.96
CA PRO A 97 21.44 -17.28 -19.35
C PRO A 97 21.87 -15.92 -19.94
N SER A 98 22.05 -15.89 -21.27
CA SER A 98 22.59 -14.70 -21.96
C SER A 98 21.70 -13.45 -21.83
N ASP A 99 20.39 -13.65 -21.78
CA ASP A 99 19.39 -12.59 -21.58
C ASP A 99 19.42 -12.02 -20.16
N VAL A 100 19.63 -12.87 -19.13
CA VAL A 100 19.88 -12.43 -17.75
C VAL A 100 21.12 -11.54 -17.70
N ASN A 101 22.25 -12.01 -18.25
CA ASN A 101 23.49 -11.26 -18.26
C ASN A 101 23.34 -9.92 -18.99
N LYS A 102 22.65 -9.91 -20.13
CA LYS A 102 22.34 -8.69 -20.88
C LYS A 102 21.46 -7.73 -20.07
N LYS A 103 20.43 -8.23 -19.38
CA LYS A 103 19.54 -7.42 -18.55
C LYS A 103 20.30 -6.80 -17.37
N ALA A 104 21.12 -7.58 -16.67
CA ALA A 104 21.91 -7.11 -15.54
C ALA A 104 22.93 -6.03 -15.96
N ARG A 105 23.69 -6.24 -17.04
CA ARG A 105 24.62 -5.24 -17.58
C ARG A 105 23.93 -3.92 -17.93
N ASN A 106 22.74 -3.99 -18.54
CA ASN A 106 21.96 -2.80 -18.88
C ASN A 106 21.51 -2.04 -17.62
N LEU A 107 21.05 -2.75 -16.58
CA LEU A 107 20.64 -2.13 -15.32
C LEU A 107 21.83 -1.46 -14.61
N LEU A 108 22.94 -2.18 -14.44
CA LEU A 108 24.15 -1.65 -13.79
C LEU A 108 24.67 -0.39 -14.49
N LYS A 109 24.70 -0.39 -15.83
CA LYS A 109 25.11 0.79 -16.63
C LYS A 109 24.23 2.02 -16.33
N THR A 110 22.95 1.81 -16.08
CA THR A 110 22.00 2.92 -15.79
C THR A 110 22.05 3.40 -14.35
N MET A 111 22.63 2.62 -13.45
CA MET A 111 22.74 2.90 -12.01
C MET A 111 24.12 3.47 -11.63
N GLY A 112 24.99 3.77 -12.61
CA GLY A 112 26.34 4.26 -12.34
C GLY A 112 27.36 3.16 -12.00
N GLY A 113 27.02 1.89 -12.25
CA GLY A 113 27.90 0.74 -12.06
C GLY A 113 27.62 -0.09 -10.80
N ASP A 114 26.83 0.43 -9.85
CA ASP A 114 26.49 -0.22 -8.59
C ASP A 114 25.00 0.00 -8.27
N ILE A 115 24.37 -0.96 -7.60
CA ILE A 115 22.97 -0.90 -7.15
C ILE A 115 22.80 -0.15 -5.82
N GLY A 116 23.88 0.16 -5.10
CA GLY A 116 23.85 0.80 -3.79
C GLY A 116 23.69 2.32 -3.81
N CYS A 117 23.76 2.95 -4.98
CA CYS A 117 23.68 4.40 -5.11
C CYS A 117 22.25 4.94 -4.95
N TYR A 118 22.14 6.19 -4.49
CA TYR A 118 20.87 6.91 -4.56
C TYR A 118 20.37 7.03 -5.99
N SER A 119 19.07 6.84 -6.18
CA SER A 119 18.40 7.18 -7.43
C SER A 119 17.73 8.55 -7.35
N HIS A 120 17.23 9.07 -8.47
CA HIS A 120 16.30 10.21 -8.45
C HIS A 120 15.11 9.91 -7.53
N SER A 121 14.51 10.94 -6.94
CA SER A 121 13.41 10.77 -5.97
C SER A 121 12.21 10.01 -6.52
N ASN A 122 11.96 10.11 -7.84
CA ASN A 122 10.88 9.37 -8.50
C ASN A 122 11.31 7.95 -8.95
N GLY A 123 12.58 7.61 -8.77
CA GLY A 123 13.19 6.35 -9.19
C GLY A 123 14.05 6.46 -10.45
N ILE A 124 14.82 5.39 -10.70
CA ILE A 124 15.75 5.27 -11.82
C ILE A 124 15.00 5.45 -13.15
N GLU A 125 15.43 6.41 -13.96
CA GLU A 125 14.77 6.78 -15.21
C GLU A 125 14.61 5.59 -16.16
N TYR A 126 15.65 4.79 -16.33
CA TYR A 126 15.60 3.60 -17.19
C TYR A 126 14.49 2.63 -16.78
N ILE A 127 14.28 2.45 -15.47
CA ILE A 127 13.20 1.61 -14.93
C ILE A 127 11.84 2.27 -15.20
N ARG A 128 11.70 3.57 -14.92
CA ARG A 128 10.47 4.32 -15.20
C ARG A 128 10.06 4.26 -16.68
N LYS A 129 11.01 4.42 -17.60
CA LYS A 129 10.79 4.25 -19.06
C LYS A 129 10.35 2.82 -19.41
N SER A 130 10.88 1.81 -18.73
CA SER A 130 10.44 0.43 -18.92
C SER A 130 9.01 0.20 -18.42
N VAL A 131 8.62 0.83 -17.30
CA VAL A 131 7.26 0.76 -16.76
C VAL A 131 6.27 1.46 -17.70
N ALA A 132 6.61 2.68 -18.17
CA ALA A 132 5.79 3.41 -19.13
C ALA A 132 5.53 2.60 -20.40
N LYS A 133 6.58 2.01 -20.99
CA LYS A 133 6.44 1.12 -22.17
C LYS A 133 5.57 -0.12 -21.90
N TYR A 134 5.63 -0.67 -20.69
CA TYR A 134 4.78 -1.80 -20.31
C TYR A 134 3.31 -1.39 -20.25
N ILE A 135 3.01 -0.25 -19.64
CA ILE A 135 1.66 0.33 -19.55
C ILE A 135 1.14 0.62 -20.97
N GLU A 136 1.93 1.29 -21.80
CA GLU A 136 1.58 1.61 -23.18
C GLU A 136 1.27 0.35 -24.00
N LYS A 137 2.10 -0.69 -23.89
CA LYS A 137 1.86 -1.96 -24.58
C LYS A 137 0.60 -2.67 -24.08
N ARG A 138 0.31 -2.59 -22.78
CA ARG A 138 -0.86 -3.22 -22.16
C ARG A 138 -2.15 -2.52 -22.60
N ASP A 139 -2.14 -1.19 -22.67
CA ASP A 139 -3.34 -0.37 -22.81
C ASP A 139 -3.58 0.12 -24.25
N GLY A 140 -2.52 0.20 -25.07
CA GLY A 140 -2.58 0.75 -26.42
C GLY A 140 -2.55 2.29 -26.48
N TYR A 141 -2.20 2.96 -25.37
CA TYR A 141 -2.14 4.42 -25.25
C TYR A 141 -0.78 4.87 -24.73
N GLU A 142 -0.30 6.03 -25.20
CA GLU A 142 0.98 6.59 -24.78
C GLU A 142 1.08 6.75 -23.25
N SER A 143 2.23 6.42 -22.68
CA SER A 143 2.53 6.58 -21.26
C SER A 143 3.83 7.37 -21.08
N ASP A 144 3.75 8.51 -20.40
CA ASP A 144 4.94 9.32 -20.07
C ASP A 144 5.62 8.81 -18.78
N TYR A 145 6.91 8.49 -18.88
CA TYR A 145 7.73 8.07 -17.74
C TYR A 145 7.92 9.16 -16.66
N ASN A 146 7.66 10.43 -16.98
CA ASN A 146 7.64 11.53 -15.99
C ASN A 146 6.46 11.42 -15.02
N ASN A 147 5.38 10.73 -15.42
CA ASN A 147 4.22 10.47 -14.57
C ASN A 147 4.38 9.19 -13.72
N ILE A 148 5.53 8.51 -13.79
CA ILE A 148 5.81 7.28 -13.05
C ILE A 148 6.68 7.59 -11.84
N VAL A 149 6.21 7.17 -10.66
CA VAL A 149 6.95 7.24 -9.39
C VAL A 149 7.13 5.83 -8.85
N LEU A 150 8.38 5.42 -8.63
CA LEU A 150 8.70 4.14 -8.00
C LEU A 150 8.59 4.28 -6.48
N THR A 151 7.92 3.33 -5.82
CA THR A 151 7.73 3.32 -4.37
C THR A 151 8.09 1.97 -3.78
N ASN A 152 8.30 1.93 -2.46
CA ASN A 152 8.54 0.70 -1.71
C ASN A 152 7.23 -0.07 -1.51
N GLY A 153 6.74 -0.65 -2.60
CA GLY A 153 5.43 -1.29 -2.67
C GLY A 153 4.27 -0.29 -2.82
N ALA A 154 3.09 -0.82 -3.13
CA ALA A 154 1.88 -0.02 -3.35
C ALA A 154 1.40 0.70 -2.08
N SER A 155 1.67 0.15 -0.89
CA SER A 155 1.25 0.75 0.39
C SER A 155 1.82 2.15 0.58
N THR A 156 3.08 2.38 0.19
CA THR A 156 3.70 3.72 0.24
C THR A 156 3.04 4.67 -0.76
N ALA A 157 2.70 4.21 -1.96
CA ALA A 157 2.02 5.04 -2.96
C ALA A 157 0.64 5.50 -2.46
N VAL A 158 -0.16 4.59 -1.88
CA VAL A 158 -1.46 4.93 -1.27
C VAL A 158 -1.31 6.00 -0.19
N LYS A 159 -0.32 5.86 0.70
CA LYS A 159 -0.05 6.86 1.74
C LYS A 159 0.32 8.23 1.15
N ILE A 160 1.21 8.28 0.16
CA ILE A 160 1.62 9.55 -0.47
C ILE A 160 0.40 10.25 -1.10
N ILE A 161 -0.43 9.51 -1.85
CA ILE A 161 -1.62 10.07 -2.49
C ILE A 161 -2.61 10.58 -1.43
N LEU A 162 -2.99 9.76 -0.47
CA LEU A 162 -3.95 10.17 0.57
C LEU A 162 -3.45 11.35 1.40
N TYR A 163 -2.16 11.36 1.76
CA TYR A 163 -1.55 12.49 2.47
C TYR A 163 -1.62 13.79 1.66
N SER A 164 -1.47 13.72 0.34
CA SER A 164 -1.51 14.89 -0.54
C SER A 164 -2.91 15.51 -0.66
N PHE A 165 -3.97 14.71 -0.50
CA PHE A 165 -5.36 15.17 -0.62
C PHE A 165 -6.01 15.50 0.73
N ILE A 166 -5.66 14.79 1.80
CA ILE A 166 -6.32 14.95 3.09
C ILE A 166 -5.92 16.27 3.75
N LYS A 167 -6.87 17.19 3.78
CA LYS A 167 -6.77 18.46 4.48
C LYS A 167 -8.12 18.93 5.02
N LYS A 168 -8.07 19.97 5.85
CA LYS A 168 -9.21 20.81 6.19
C LYS A 168 -9.46 21.83 5.06
N HIS A 169 -10.71 21.94 4.64
CA HIS A 169 -11.14 22.86 3.58
C HIS A 169 -11.70 24.16 4.17
N GLU A 170 -11.94 25.16 3.31
CA GLU A 170 -12.42 26.49 3.70
C GLU A 170 -13.77 26.42 4.44
N ASN A 171 -14.66 25.53 4.00
CA ASN A 171 -15.95 25.22 4.64
C ASN A 171 -15.82 24.49 6.00
N GLN A 172 -14.60 24.45 6.56
CA GLN A 172 -14.22 23.79 7.81
C GLN A 172 -14.36 22.26 7.83
N LYS A 173 -14.86 21.65 6.76
CA LYS A 173 -14.96 20.20 6.62
C LYS A 173 -13.60 19.60 6.26
N ILE A 174 -13.38 18.37 6.70
CA ILE A 174 -12.22 17.57 6.32
C ILE A 174 -12.48 16.87 4.98
N THR A 175 -11.40 16.50 4.29
CA THR A 175 -11.46 15.69 3.08
C THR A 175 -12.12 14.34 3.33
N GLY A 176 -13.15 14.04 2.54
CA GLY A 176 -13.80 12.75 2.49
C GLY A 176 -13.18 11.85 1.41
N VAL A 177 -12.95 10.59 1.76
CA VAL A 177 -12.41 9.56 0.86
C VAL A 177 -13.43 8.43 0.76
N MET A 178 -13.94 8.19 -0.44
CA MET A 178 -14.86 7.10 -0.72
C MET A 178 -14.11 5.77 -0.80
N VAL A 179 -14.54 4.75 -0.04
CA VAL A 179 -13.86 3.45 0.06
C VAL A 179 -14.91 2.32 -0.03
N PRO A 180 -14.64 1.23 -0.78
CA PRO A 180 -15.57 0.12 -0.89
C PRO A 180 -15.74 -0.59 0.46
N ILE A 181 -16.90 -1.17 0.72
CA ILE A 181 -17.11 -2.13 1.80
C ILE A 181 -17.58 -3.46 1.21
N PRO A 182 -16.88 -4.58 1.48
CA PRO A 182 -15.62 -4.70 2.25
C PRO A 182 -14.40 -4.15 1.48
N GLN A 183 -13.28 -3.91 2.19
CA GLN A 183 -12.03 -3.38 1.62
C GLN A 183 -10.77 -4.00 2.22
N TYR A 184 -9.66 -3.82 1.52
CA TYR A 184 -8.32 -3.98 2.05
C TYR A 184 -8.02 -2.87 3.09
N PRO A 185 -7.84 -3.20 4.39
CA PRO A 185 -7.89 -2.22 5.49
C PRO A 185 -6.76 -1.20 5.55
N LEU A 186 -5.80 -1.22 4.61
CA LEU A 186 -4.82 -0.16 4.45
C LEU A 186 -5.48 1.22 4.28
N TYR A 187 -6.57 1.31 3.52
CA TYR A 187 -7.19 2.59 3.22
C TYR A 187 -7.83 3.20 4.47
N SER A 188 -8.69 2.47 5.19
CA SER A 188 -9.24 2.98 6.45
C SER A 188 -8.18 3.33 7.48
N ALA A 189 -7.14 2.50 7.62
CA ALA A 189 -6.05 2.78 8.54
C ALA A 189 -5.33 4.09 8.18
N THR A 190 -5.04 4.30 6.91
CA THR A 190 -4.30 5.47 6.40
C THR A 190 -5.16 6.73 6.44
N ILE A 191 -6.46 6.64 6.12
CA ILE A 191 -7.40 7.75 6.23
C ILE A 191 -7.48 8.23 7.69
N SER A 192 -7.65 7.30 8.64
CA SER A 192 -7.64 7.62 10.07
C SER A 192 -6.30 8.20 10.52
N GLU A 193 -5.17 7.64 10.08
CA GLU A 193 -3.82 8.11 10.40
C GLU A 193 -3.63 9.59 10.02
N PHE A 194 -4.13 9.99 8.86
CA PHE A 194 -4.06 11.37 8.37
C PHE A 194 -5.23 12.25 8.80
N GLY A 195 -6.15 11.72 9.61
CA GLY A 195 -7.31 12.46 10.12
C GLY A 195 -8.30 12.84 9.02
N GLY A 196 -8.38 12.06 7.93
CA GLY A 196 -9.40 12.19 6.90
C GLY A 196 -10.72 11.55 7.30
N GLU A 197 -11.76 11.78 6.50
CA GLU A 197 -13.08 11.18 6.70
C GLU A 197 -13.29 10.02 5.73
N LEU A 198 -13.74 8.87 6.24
CA LEU A 198 -14.05 7.69 5.42
C LEU A 198 -15.52 7.71 5.01
N ILE A 199 -15.78 7.60 3.71
CA ILE A 199 -17.14 7.50 3.15
C ILE A 199 -17.30 6.09 2.57
N SER A 200 -18.07 5.26 3.26
CA SER A 200 -18.33 3.90 2.80
C SER A 200 -19.32 3.87 1.64
N TYR A 201 -18.95 3.20 0.54
CA TYR A 201 -19.90 2.72 -0.46
C TYR A 201 -19.91 1.19 -0.46
N TYR A 202 -21.08 0.57 -0.48
CA TYR A 202 -21.21 -0.88 -0.30
C TYR A 202 -21.19 -1.63 -1.64
N LEU A 203 -20.36 -2.67 -1.72
CA LEU A 203 -20.38 -3.59 -2.86
C LEU A 203 -21.58 -4.53 -2.74
N ASN A 204 -22.17 -4.91 -3.88
CA ASN A 204 -23.36 -5.75 -3.88
C ASN A 204 -23.00 -7.25 -3.83
N GLU A 205 -23.04 -7.84 -2.64
CA GLU A 205 -22.74 -9.26 -2.42
C GLU A 205 -23.61 -10.19 -3.28
N ASN A 206 -24.91 -9.91 -3.39
CA ASN A 206 -25.87 -10.69 -4.19
C ASN A 206 -25.61 -10.59 -5.70
N HIS A 207 -24.74 -9.67 -6.12
CA HIS A 207 -24.36 -9.45 -7.50
C HIS A 207 -22.84 -9.49 -7.69
N ASN A 208 -22.20 -10.54 -7.15
CA ASN A 208 -20.77 -10.81 -7.30
C ASN A 208 -19.87 -9.66 -6.84
N TRP A 209 -20.27 -8.97 -5.76
CA TRP A 209 -19.55 -7.80 -5.23
C TRP A 209 -19.39 -6.66 -6.24
N ALA A 210 -20.32 -6.53 -7.19
CA ALA A 210 -20.30 -5.45 -8.17
C ALA A 210 -20.39 -4.07 -7.50
N LEU A 211 -19.77 -3.08 -8.14
CA LEU A 211 -19.84 -1.68 -7.75
C LEU A 211 -21.05 -1.02 -8.44
N ASP A 212 -22.00 -0.55 -7.64
CA ASP A 212 -23.22 0.11 -8.11
C ASP A 212 -23.08 1.64 -8.01
N ILE A 213 -23.24 2.34 -9.13
CA ILE A 213 -23.17 3.80 -9.19
C ILE A 213 -24.25 4.47 -8.32
N LYS A 214 -25.44 3.88 -8.20
CA LYS A 214 -26.50 4.43 -7.33
C LYS A 214 -26.09 4.40 -5.86
N GLU A 215 -25.36 3.36 -5.47
CA GLU A 215 -24.81 3.24 -4.13
C GLU A 215 -23.67 4.26 -3.93
N CYS A 216 -22.83 4.49 -4.93
CA CYS A 216 -21.83 5.57 -4.90
C CYS A 216 -22.48 6.96 -4.78
N GLU A 217 -23.57 7.24 -5.52
CA GLU A 217 -24.34 8.49 -5.43
C GLU A 217 -24.93 8.69 -4.03
N ARG A 218 -25.54 7.63 -3.46
CA ARG A 218 -26.05 7.65 -2.08
C ARG A 218 -24.94 7.92 -1.07
N ALA A 219 -23.83 7.20 -1.17
CA ALA A 219 -22.68 7.36 -0.28
C ALA A 219 -22.07 8.76 -0.37
N LEU A 220 -21.94 9.30 -1.59
CA LEU A 220 -21.46 10.66 -1.81
C LEU A 220 -22.41 11.69 -1.18
N LEU A 221 -23.72 11.59 -1.40
CA LEU A 221 -24.71 12.49 -0.83
C LEU A 221 -24.65 12.51 0.70
N GLU A 222 -24.59 11.34 1.35
CA GLU A 222 -24.42 11.26 2.80
C GLU A 222 -23.07 11.85 3.24
N GLY A 223 -21.98 11.49 2.56
CA GLY A 223 -20.62 11.95 2.85
C GLY A 223 -20.44 13.47 2.80
N THR A 224 -21.12 14.14 1.86
CA THR A 224 -21.06 15.61 1.73
C THR A 224 -21.64 16.35 2.94
N LYS A 225 -22.49 15.70 3.75
CA LYS A 225 -23.08 16.35 4.95
C LYS A 225 -22.01 16.69 5.98
N PHE A 226 -21.01 15.83 6.15
CA PHE A 226 -19.98 15.94 7.20
C PHE A 226 -18.54 16.12 6.67
N SER A 227 -18.30 15.93 5.37
CA SER A 227 -16.99 16.07 4.75
C SER A 227 -17.04 16.81 3.42
N THR A 228 -15.87 17.06 2.83
CA THR A 228 -15.70 17.51 1.45
C THR A 228 -15.10 16.33 0.66
N PRO A 229 -15.92 15.52 -0.05
CA PRO A 229 -15.43 14.39 -0.83
C PRO A 229 -14.49 14.84 -1.96
N ARG A 230 -13.34 14.19 -2.09
CA ARG A 230 -12.31 14.54 -3.09
C ARG A 230 -11.54 13.35 -3.67
N VAL A 231 -11.78 12.15 -3.15
CA VAL A 231 -11.04 10.95 -3.56
C VAL A 231 -12.00 9.78 -3.54
N MET A 232 -11.98 8.95 -4.58
CA MET A 232 -12.61 7.64 -4.59
C MET A 232 -11.56 6.55 -4.78
N VAL A 233 -11.56 5.57 -3.88
CA VAL A 233 -10.70 4.38 -3.97
C VAL A 233 -11.47 3.28 -4.67
N VAL A 234 -10.87 2.66 -5.68
CA VAL A 234 -11.39 1.48 -6.37
C VAL A 234 -10.35 0.38 -6.33
N ILE A 235 -10.75 -0.83 -5.92
CA ILE A 235 -9.86 -1.99 -5.81
C ILE A 235 -10.27 -3.00 -6.89
N ASN A 236 -9.45 -3.16 -7.92
CA ASN A 236 -9.71 -4.06 -9.05
C ASN A 236 -8.41 -4.75 -9.52
N PRO A 237 -8.32 -6.10 -9.52
CA PRO A 237 -9.27 -7.04 -8.93
C PRO A 237 -9.47 -6.79 -7.43
N GLY A 238 -10.66 -7.09 -6.92
CA GLY A 238 -11.03 -6.76 -5.56
C GLY A 238 -10.32 -7.58 -4.49
N ASN A 239 -10.02 -6.94 -3.36
CA ASN A 239 -9.53 -7.57 -2.14
C ASN A 239 -10.35 -6.99 -0.97
N PRO A 240 -11.09 -7.83 -0.22
CA PRO A 240 -11.00 -9.29 -0.11
C PRO A 240 -11.91 -10.10 -1.06
N THR A 241 -12.70 -9.44 -1.90
CA THR A 241 -13.87 -10.03 -2.57
C THR A 241 -13.59 -10.74 -3.89
N GLY A 242 -12.42 -10.51 -4.51
CA GLY A 242 -11.99 -11.23 -5.71
C GLY A 242 -12.74 -10.90 -7.00
N GLN A 243 -13.68 -9.95 -6.99
CA GLN A 243 -14.41 -9.51 -8.17
C GLN A 243 -13.50 -8.79 -9.16
N ILE A 244 -13.92 -8.81 -10.43
CA ILE A 244 -13.29 -8.08 -11.52
C ILE A 244 -14.34 -7.17 -12.13
N LEU A 245 -14.04 -5.88 -12.22
CA LEU A 245 -14.95 -4.91 -12.83
C LEU A 245 -15.07 -5.15 -14.33
N SER A 246 -16.29 -5.02 -14.86
CA SER A 246 -16.51 -4.98 -16.31
C SER A 246 -16.00 -3.66 -16.90
N TYR A 247 -15.75 -3.64 -18.20
CA TYR A 247 -15.37 -2.41 -18.91
C TYR A 247 -16.42 -1.32 -18.74
N ASP A 248 -17.70 -1.64 -18.94
CA ASP A 248 -18.80 -0.68 -18.84
C ASP A 248 -18.88 -0.07 -17.44
N ASN A 249 -18.72 -0.87 -16.39
CA ASN A 249 -18.73 -0.36 -15.03
C ASN A 249 -17.51 0.52 -14.73
N MET A 250 -16.32 0.19 -15.27
CA MET A 250 -15.16 1.10 -15.18
C MET A 250 -15.42 2.44 -15.87
N VAL A 251 -16.10 2.46 -17.02
CA VAL A 251 -16.50 3.70 -17.72
C VAL A 251 -17.48 4.50 -16.86
N GLU A 252 -18.50 3.85 -16.30
CA GLU A 252 -19.47 4.50 -15.41
C GLU A 252 -18.81 5.13 -14.17
N ILE A 253 -17.85 4.44 -13.56
CA ILE A 253 -17.09 4.94 -12.40
C ILE A 253 -16.30 6.20 -12.78
N VAL A 254 -15.60 6.17 -13.91
CA VAL A 254 -14.83 7.33 -14.38
C VAL A 254 -15.75 8.52 -14.66
N GLN A 255 -16.91 8.29 -15.29
CA GLN A 255 -17.92 9.33 -15.53
C GLN A 255 -18.50 9.88 -14.22
N PHE A 256 -18.75 9.02 -13.24
CA PHE A 256 -19.19 9.40 -11.91
C PHE A 256 -18.16 10.29 -11.20
N CYS A 257 -16.88 9.91 -11.20
CA CYS A 257 -15.81 10.73 -10.60
C CYS A 257 -15.67 12.08 -11.30
N TYR A 258 -15.70 12.09 -12.65
CA TYR A 258 -15.62 13.32 -13.43
C TYR A 258 -16.76 14.30 -13.12
N LYS A 259 -18.01 13.80 -13.11
CA LYS A 259 -19.22 14.62 -12.81
C LYS A 259 -19.18 15.22 -11.41
N ASN A 260 -18.60 14.50 -10.45
CA ASN A 260 -18.60 14.89 -9.04
C ASN A 260 -17.29 15.53 -8.57
N HIS A 261 -16.32 15.75 -9.48
CA HIS A 261 -15.00 16.30 -9.18
C HIS A 261 -14.27 15.54 -8.05
N LEU A 262 -14.32 14.20 -8.13
CA LEU A 262 -13.61 13.26 -7.26
C LEU A 262 -12.27 12.82 -7.86
#